data_AF-A0A7S0WAL1-F1
#
_entry.id   AF-A0A7S0WAL1-F1
#
_cell.length_a   1.000
_cell.length_b   1.000
_cell.length_c   1.000
_cell.angle_alpha   90.00
_cell.angle_beta   90.00
_cell.angle_gamma   90.00
#
_symmetry.space_group_name_H-M   'P 1'
#
loop_
_entity.id
_entity.type
_entity.pdbx_description
1 polymer ?
#
loop_
_entity_poly.entity_id
_entity_poly.type
_entity_poly.pdbx_seq_one_letter_code
_entity_poly.pdbx_strand_id
1 'polypeptide(L)'
;SLRTARFYGARQSGLVRRPLTVPFAASGYEDTLGRQRQPSAVTSQRRGLFGFGKKNASEAIAEVTTSVPTAETLSAAGELAPVAAALASEVVPVASASWPTTAALMYAMEYFHVAHGLEWWLAIIGATVFIRTVTFPLIVMQMKNTAKLQLAKPELESLQSKMKSNPSQDPELGAAYYKEMQQVWKKYDANPFKSFVPILINAPIFISFYFAISKMAAGVPSFQTGGPAMYMDLSIADPTYSLPILSSLSFLASVELGAVEGMQANTQQSMSMKWFLRALSVAMVPLTASFPQGVFVYWITSNTFSGFQTLVTRNKGFKSLVGIPDVSAITQAPADVALGRVQLDQFQKQYGANT
;
A
#
# COMPACT_ATOMS: atom_id res chain seq x y z
N SER A 1 -30.72 75.37 1.41
CA SER A 1 -30.46 74.62 0.17
C SER A 1 -31.43 73.45 0.12
N LEU A 2 -32.59 73.57 -0.55
CA LEU A 2 -32.86 73.15 -1.94
C LEU A 2 -32.65 71.63 -2.14
N ARG A 3 -33.70 70.79 -2.31
CA ARG A 3 -34.52 70.53 -3.54
C ARG A 3 -33.63 70.07 -4.72
N THR A 4 -33.91 69.06 -5.57
CA THR A 4 -35.12 68.36 -6.08
C THR A 4 -34.66 67.10 -6.90
N ALA A 5 -35.45 66.11 -7.35
CA ALA A 5 -36.74 65.50 -6.96
C ALA A 5 -37.15 64.38 -7.98
N ARG A 6 -38.05 63.45 -7.59
CA ARG A 6 -38.81 62.46 -8.42
C ARG A 6 -38.04 61.26 -9.05
N PHE A 7 -38.65 60.17 -9.56
CA PHE A 7 -39.83 59.30 -9.27
C PHE A 7 -40.17 58.51 -10.58
N TYR A 8 -40.62 57.24 -10.47
CA TYR A 8 -41.18 56.36 -11.53
C TYR A 8 -40.22 55.89 -12.66
N GLY A 9 -40.39 54.70 -13.28
CA GLY A 9 -41.42 53.66 -13.08
C GLY A 9 -41.09 52.34 -13.83
N ALA A 10 -41.89 51.29 -13.58
CA ALA A 10 -41.63 49.90 -13.97
C ALA A 10 -42.03 49.49 -15.41
N ARG A 11 -41.45 48.39 -15.94
CA ARG A 11 -42.23 47.20 -16.40
C ARG A 11 -41.39 45.95 -16.71
N GLN A 12 -42.09 44.81 -16.78
CA GLN A 12 -41.56 43.44 -16.90
C GLN A 12 -41.42 42.98 -18.37
N SER A 13 -40.45 42.11 -18.63
CA SER A 13 -40.54 40.89 -19.48
C SER A 13 -39.18 40.16 -19.41
N GLY A 14 -39.07 38.83 -19.34
CA GLY A 14 -40.09 37.79 -19.45
C GLY A 14 -39.85 36.87 -20.65
N LEU A 15 -38.74 36.14 -20.70
CA LEU A 15 -38.52 35.09 -21.72
C LEU A 15 -37.65 33.94 -21.19
N VAL A 16 -38.27 32.76 -21.09
CA VAL A 16 -37.67 31.47 -20.71
C VAL A 16 -36.91 30.88 -21.89
N ARG A 17 -35.72 30.31 -21.68
CA ARG A 17 -35.07 29.42 -22.65
C ARG A 17 -35.04 27.98 -22.12
N ARG A 18 -35.63 27.06 -22.89
CA ARG A 18 -35.65 25.61 -22.64
C ARG A 18 -34.32 24.95 -23.05
N PRO A 19 -33.93 23.81 -22.46
CA PRO A 19 -32.85 22.97 -22.95
C PRO A 19 -33.27 22.19 -24.21
N LEU A 20 -32.31 21.94 -25.10
CA LEU A 20 -32.49 21.07 -26.27
C LEU A 20 -32.29 19.60 -25.86
N THR A 21 -33.34 18.80 -26.00
CA THR A 21 -33.28 17.34 -26.02
C THR A 21 -33.27 16.84 -27.46
N VAL A 22 -32.47 15.81 -27.74
CA VAL A 22 -32.47 15.09 -29.02
C VAL A 22 -32.55 13.59 -28.72
N PRO A 23 -33.62 12.89 -29.14
CA PRO A 23 -33.69 11.44 -29.05
C PRO A 23 -33.67 10.76 -30.42
N PHE A 24 -33.39 9.45 -30.37
CA PHE A 24 -33.87 8.42 -31.31
C PHE A 24 -33.23 8.28 -32.70
N ALA A 25 -32.55 7.14 -32.90
CA ALA A 25 -32.95 6.14 -33.90
C ALA A 25 -32.19 4.82 -33.66
N ALA A 26 -32.93 3.75 -33.38
CA ALA A 26 -32.44 2.37 -33.48
C ALA A 26 -33.05 1.70 -34.71
N SER A 27 -32.24 0.96 -35.46
CA SER A 27 -32.63 0.10 -36.59
C SER A 27 -31.46 -0.84 -36.87
N GLY A 28 -31.64 -2.12 -37.19
CA GLY A 28 -32.87 -2.91 -37.28
C GLY A 28 -32.48 -4.39 -37.38
N TYR A 29 -33.30 -5.28 -36.82
CA TYR A 29 -33.10 -6.73 -36.92
C TYR A 29 -33.71 -7.21 -38.24
N GLU A 30 -32.96 -7.95 -39.07
CA GLU A 30 -33.58 -8.81 -40.08
C GLU A 30 -32.73 -10.05 -40.37
N ASP A 31 -33.40 -11.19 -40.36
CA ASP A 31 -32.85 -12.54 -40.40
C ASP A 31 -32.96 -13.08 -41.84
N THR A 32 -31.90 -13.66 -42.42
CA THR A 32 -32.05 -14.46 -43.65
C THR A 32 -31.03 -15.61 -43.74
N LEU A 33 -31.57 -16.82 -43.94
CA LEU A 33 -30.84 -18.07 -44.02
C LEU A 33 -30.18 -18.32 -45.39
N GLY A 34 -28.94 -18.80 -45.35
CA GLY A 34 -28.52 -19.97 -46.12
C GLY A 34 -28.11 -19.82 -47.59
N ARG A 35 -26.80 -19.90 -47.86
CA ARG A 35 -26.28 -20.67 -49.02
C ARG A 35 -24.83 -21.10 -48.84
N GLN A 36 -24.57 -22.40 -48.92
CA GLN A 36 -23.22 -22.97 -49.01
C GLN A 36 -22.54 -22.63 -50.35
N ARG A 37 -21.25 -22.26 -50.32
CA ARG A 37 -20.23 -22.72 -51.28
C ARG A 37 -18.85 -22.76 -50.61
N GLN A 38 -18.11 -23.86 -50.76
CA GLN A 38 -16.65 -23.88 -50.52
C GLN A 38 -15.92 -23.25 -51.72
N PRO A 39 -14.63 -22.90 -51.59
CA PRO A 39 -13.63 -23.83 -52.11
C PRO A 39 -12.32 -23.98 -51.28
N SER A 40 -11.82 -25.22 -51.33
CA SER A 40 -10.43 -25.70 -51.43
C SER A 40 -9.21 -24.83 -51.03
N ALA A 41 -8.28 -25.49 -50.35
CA ALA A 41 -7.03 -24.95 -49.79
C ALA A 41 -5.91 -24.63 -50.80
N VAL A 42 -5.00 -23.73 -50.39
CA VAL A 42 -3.58 -23.74 -50.80
C VAL A 42 -2.70 -23.53 -49.56
N THR A 43 -1.63 -24.33 -49.46
CA THR A 43 -0.72 -24.47 -48.31
C THR A 43 0.42 -23.46 -48.31
N SER A 44 0.88 -23.02 -47.12
CA SER A 44 2.28 -22.61 -46.93
C SER A 44 2.79 -22.96 -45.52
N GLN A 45 3.91 -23.69 -45.46
CA GLN A 45 4.55 -24.16 -44.24
C GLN A 45 5.43 -23.08 -43.59
N ARG A 46 5.58 -23.13 -42.25
CA ARG A 46 6.89 -23.48 -41.65
C ARG A 46 6.79 -23.98 -40.20
N ARG A 47 7.70 -24.89 -39.86
CA ARG A 47 7.95 -25.48 -38.53
C ARG A 47 8.52 -24.39 -37.59
N GLY A 48 8.36 -24.42 -36.27
CA GLY A 48 7.74 -25.41 -35.38
C GLY A 48 8.64 -25.70 -34.17
N LEU A 49 8.12 -25.60 -32.95
CA LEU A 49 8.80 -26.02 -31.72
C LEU A 49 7.76 -26.43 -30.67
N PHE A 50 7.99 -27.58 -30.03
CA PHE A 50 7.10 -28.28 -29.08
C PHE A 50 5.75 -28.75 -29.66
N GLY A 51 5.60 -30.07 -29.74
CA GLY A 51 4.32 -30.72 -30.01
C GLY A 51 3.85 -31.52 -28.80
N PHE A 52 2.54 -31.65 -28.66
CA PHE A 52 1.85 -32.88 -28.28
C PHE A 52 0.42 -32.82 -28.83
N GLY A 53 -0.12 -33.97 -29.26
CA GLY A 53 -1.30 -34.03 -30.12
C GLY A 53 -2.63 -33.79 -29.40
N LYS A 54 -3.60 -33.21 -30.13
CA LYS A 54 -5.02 -33.19 -29.72
C LYS A 54 -5.60 -34.60 -29.84
N LYS A 55 -6.24 -35.09 -28.77
CA LYS A 55 -7.25 -36.16 -28.83
C LYS A 55 -8.64 -35.53 -28.64
N ASN A 56 -9.66 -36.10 -29.29
CA ASN A 56 -11.00 -35.51 -29.32
C ASN A 56 -11.76 -35.78 -28.02
N ALA A 57 -12.49 -34.79 -27.52
CA ALA A 57 -13.11 -34.80 -26.20
C ALA A 57 -14.37 -35.68 -26.05
N SER A 58 -14.75 -36.46 -27.07
CA SER A 58 -15.97 -37.28 -27.07
C SER A 58 -15.77 -38.73 -26.60
N GLU A 59 -14.55 -39.29 -26.67
CA GLU A 59 -14.30 -40.69 -26.24
C GLU A 59 -13.90 -40.80 -24.76
N ALA A 60 -13.25 -39.77 -24.20
CA ALA A 60 -12.79 -39.79 -22.80
C ALA A 60 -13.91 -39.72 -21.73
N ILE A 61 -15.17 -39.52 -22.15
CA ILE A 61 -16.32 -39.33 -21.25
C ILE A 61 -17.08 -40.65 -21.01
N ALA A 62 -16.83 -41.69 -21.81
CA ALA A 62 -17.55 -42.97 -21.71
C ALA A 62 -16.91 -43.99 -20.73
N GLU A 63 -15.61 -43.90 -20.45
CA GLU A 63 -14.85 -44.98 -19.77
C GLU A 63 -14.63 -44.75 -18.25
N VAL A 64 -14.96 -43.56 -17.72
CA VAL A 64 -14.77 -43.23 -16.29
C VAL A 64 -15.98 -43.62 -15.43
N THR A 65 -17.08 -44.09 -16.04
CA THR A 65 -18.37 -44.29 -15.36
C THR A 65 -18.68 -45.77 -15.03
N THR A 66 -17.69 -46.56 -14.59
CA THR A 66 -17.95 -47.83 -13.83
C THR A 66 -16.66 -48.39 -13.20
N SER A 67 -16.33 -48.00 -11.96
CA SER A 67 -15.80 -48.90 -10.92
C SER A 67 -15.58 -48.14 -9.61
N VAL A 68 -16.16 -48.65 -8.52
CA VAL A 68 -16.01 -48.10 -7.17
C VAL A 68 -15.39 -49.19 -6.27
N PRO A 69 -14.31 -48.89 -5.53
CA PRO A 69 -13.97 -49.58 -4.29
C PRO A 69 -14.36 -48.70 -3.09
N THR A 70 -15.34 -49.15 -2.30
CA THR A 70 -16.17 -48.31 -1.41
C THR A 70 -15.84 -48.46 0.09
N ALA A 71 -14.57 -48.59 0.48
CA ALA A 71 -14.20 -48.83 1.89
C ALA A 71 -13.02 -47.95 2.39
N GLU A 72 -11.81 -48.12 1.85
CA GLU A 72 -10.62 -47.46 2.40
C GLU A 72 -10.59 -45.94 2.12
N THR A 73 -11.17 -45.50 1.01
CA THR A 73 -11.27 -44.07 0.63
C THR A 73 -12.23 -43.28 1.51
N LEU A 74 -13.22 -43.92 2.14
CA LEU A 74 -14.19 -43.27 3.03
C LEU A 74 -13.58 -42.93 4.41
N SER A 75 -12.63 -43.73 4.90
CA SER A 75 -11.98 -43.45 6.19
C SER A 75 -11.07 -42.21 6.11
N ALA A 76 -10.25 -42.11 5.06
CA ALA A 76 -9.38 -40.96 4.85
C ALA A 76 -10.15 -39.67 4.48
N ALA A 77 -11.28 -39.80 3.78
CA ALA A 77 -12.20 -38.69 3.55
C ALA A 77 -12.85 -38.20 4.86
N GLY A 78 -13.14 -39.11 5.80
CA GLY A 78 -13.71 -38.78 7.12
C GLY A 78 -12.80 -37.94 8.01
N GLU A 79 -11.48 -38.11 7.95
CA GLU A 79 -10.52 -37.31 8.73
C GLU A 79 -10.26 -35.92 8.14
N LEU A 80 -10.40 -35.74 6.82
CA LEU A 80 -10.25 -34.44 6.14
C LEU A 80 -11.58 -33.67 6.00
N ALA A 81 -12.72 -34.35 6.05
CA ALA A 81 -14.05 -33.75 6.06
C ALA A 81 -14.25 -32.65 7.14
N PRO A 82 -13.85 -32.82 8.42
CA PRO A 82 -14.01 -31.75 9.42
C PRO A 82 -13.14 -30.53 9.11
N VAL A 83 -11.95 -30.70 8.51
CA VAL A 83 -11.08 -29.57 8.10
C VAL A 83 -11.68 -28.85 6.89
N ALA A 84 -12.16 -29.60 5.88
CA ALA A 84 -12.83 -29.02 4.72
C ALA A 84 -14.19 -28.36 5.07
N ALA A 85 -14.90 -28.88 6.08
CA ALA A 85 -16.14 -28.30 6.58
C ALA A 85 -15.89 -27.08 7.50
N ALA A 86 -14.79 -27.03 8.25
CA ALA A 86 -14.36 -25.81 8.94
C ALA A 86 -13.97 -24.69 7.95
N LEU A 87 -13.47 -25.07 6.77
CA LEU A 87 -13.21 -24.18 5.64
C LEU A 87 -14.46 -23.87 4.79
N ALA A 88 -15.65 -24.36 5.15
CA ALA A 88 -16.93 -23.75 4.76
C ALA A 88 -17.18 -22.48 5.60
N SER A 89 -16.14 -21.65 5.68
CA SER A 89 -15.91 -20.64 6.70
C SER A 89 -16.94 -19.51 6.59
N GLU A 90 -17.41 -19.06 7.74
CA GLU A 90 -18.19 -17.82 7.95
C GLU A 90 -17.54 -16.57 7.32
N VAL A 91 -16.24 -16.61 7.03
CA VAL A 91 -15.51 -15.56 6.32
C VAL A 91 -15.74 -15.61 4.80
N VAL A 92 -15.98 -16.78 4.20
CA VAL A 92 -16.13 -16.96 2.73
C VAL A 92 -17.24 -16.09 2.12
N PRO A 93 -18.46 -15.98 2.69
CA PRO A 93 -19.48 -15.05 2.19
C PRO A 93 -19.04 -13.59 2.23
N VAL A 94 -18.29 -13.20 3.27
CA VAL A 94 -17.80 -11.84 3.49
C VAL A 94 -16.62 -11.50 2.57
N ALA A 95 -15.75 -12.47 2.31
CA ALA A 95 -14.57 -12.37 1.45
C ALA A 95 -14.93 -12.37 -0.03
N SER A 96 -15.85 -13.23 -0.46
CA SER A 96 -16.33 -13.25 -1.86
C SER A 96 -17.03 -11.94 -2.27
N ALA A 97 -17.68 -11.24 -1.33
CA ALA A 97 -18.25 -9.90 -1.52
C ALA A 97 -17.24 -8.75 -1.29
N SER A 98 -15.93 -9.01 -1.33
CA SER A 98 -14.88 -8.03 -1.03
C SER A 98 -13.88 -7.83 -2.16
N TRP A 99 -13.18 -6.69 -2.12
CA TRP A 99 -12.07 -6.43 -3.05
C TRP A 99 -10.98 -7.51 -2.90
N PRO A 100 -10.28 -7.92 -3.97
CA PRO A 100 -9.36 -9.06 -3.92
C PRO A 100 -8.27 -8.98 -2.84
N THR A 101 -7.74 -7.79 -2.55
CA THR A 101 -6.74 -7.59 -1.48
C THR A 101 -7.34 -7.73 -0.09
N THR A 102 -8.58 -7.27 0.10
CA THR A 102 -9.36 -7.45 1.33
C THR A 102 -9.70 -8.92 1.54
N ALA A 103 -10.20 -9.60 0.51
CA ALA A 103 -10.52 -11.03 0.55
C ALA A 103 -9.27 -11.89 0.85
N ALA A 104 -8.13 -11.58 0.22
CA ALA A 104 -6.87 -12.28 0.49
C ALA A 104 -6.40 -12.13 1.94
N LEU A 105 -6.59 -10.97 2.57
CA LEU A 105 -6.28 -10.77 3.99
C LEU A 105 -7.26 -11.49 4.91
N MET A 106 -8.55 -11.53 4.56
CA MET A 106 -9.55 -12.32 5.28
C MET A 106 -9.16 -13.81 5.29
N TYR A 107 -8.82 -14.39 4.15
CA TYR A 107 -8.34 -15.78 4.07
C TYR A 107 -6.99 -16.00 4.75
N ALA A 108 -6.09 -15.00 4.76
CA ALA A 108 -4.83 -15.09 5.51
C ALA A 108 -5.07 -15.14 7.03
N MET A 109 -6.00 -14.34 7.56
CA MET A 109 -6.39 -14.42 8.97
C MET A 109 -7.13 -15.73 9.27
N GLU A 110 -8.06 -16.16 8.41
CA GLU A 110 -8.73 -17.46 8.54
C GLU A 110 -7.74 -18.62 8.58
N TYR A 111 -6.70 -18.62 7.74
CA TYR A 111 -5.64 -19.62 7.78
C TYR A 111 -4.96 -19.68 9.16
N PHE A 112 -4.61 -18.54 9.76
CA PHE A 112 -4.05 -18.53 11.12
C PHE A 112 -5.07 -18.99 12.18
N HIS A 113 -6.35 -18.66 12.03
CA HIS A 113 -7.41 -19.08 12.95
C HIS A 113 -7.63 -20.60 12.89
N VAL A 114 -7.92 -21.14 11.71
CA VAL A 114 -8.32 -22.54 11.49
C VAL A 114 -7.12 -23.50 11.50
N ALA A 115 -6.03 -23.20 10.78
CA ALA A 115 -4.93 -24.16 10.63
C ALA A 115 -4.04 -24.27 11.88
N HIS A 116 -4.06 -23.26 12.76
CA HIS A 116 -3.28 -23.24 14.00
C HIS A 116 -4.15 -23.21 15.28
N GLY A 117 -5.48 -23.21 15.17
CA GLY A 117 -6.40 -23.15 16.32
C GLY A 117 -6.25 -21.87 17.14
N LEU A 118 -5.87 -20.76 16.51
CA LEU A 118 -5.59 -19.49 17.18
C LEU A 118 -6.86 -18.65 17.28
N GLU A 119 -7.09 -17.99 18.42
CA GLU A 119 -8.14 -16.97 18.54
C GLU A 119 -8.00 -15.85 17.48
N TRP A 120 -9.10 -15.20 17.09
CA TRP A 120 -9.09 -14.19 16.03
C TRP A 120 -8.10 -13.05 16.27
N TRP A 121 -7.91 -12.61 17.52
CA TRP A 121 -6.91 -11.60 17.83
C TRP A 121 -5.47 -12.06 17.54
N LEU A 122 -5.15 -13.34 17.80
CA LEU A 122 -3.87 -13.96 17.45
C LEU A 122 -3.75 -14.19 15.94
N ALA A 123 -4.85 -14.51 15.26
CA ALA A 123 -4.88 -14.64 13.81
C ALA A 123 -4.63 -13.30 13.09
N ILE A 124 -5.20 -12.20 13.59
CA ILE A 124 -4.90 -10.83 13.14
C ILE A 124 -3.42 -10.53 13.37
N ILE A 125 -2.84 -10.88 14.52
CA ILE A 125 -1.41 -10.70 14.80
C ILE A 125 -0.55 -11.48 13.81
N GLY A 126 -0.82 -12.77 13.61
CA GLY A 126 -0.10 -13.65 12.69
C GLY A 126 -0.09 -13.13 11.26
N ALA A 127 -1.27 -12.78 10.72
CA ALA A 127 -1.40 -12.19 9.39
C ALA A 127 -0.66 -10.85 9.28
N THR A 128 -0.71 -10.01 10.32
CA THR A 128 0.01 -8.72 10.34
C THR A 128 1.52 -8.94 10.28
N VAL A 129 2.07 -9.80 11.13
CA VAL A 129 3.50 -10.11 11.19
C VAL A 129 3.97 -10.77 9.89
N PHE A 130 3.19 -11.68 9.31
CA PHE A 130 3.49 -12.30 8.02
C PHE A 130 3.63 -11.26 6.90
N ILE A 131 2.60 -10.42 6.69
CA ILE A 131 2.62 -9.38 5.64
C ILE A 131 3.75 -8.37 5.88
N ARG A 132 3.98 -7.95 7.13
CA ARG A 132 5.09 -7.06 7.49
C ARG A 132 6.46 -7.69 7.23
N THR A 133 6.62 -8.99 7.45
CA THR A 133 7.87 -9.72 7.16
C THR A 133 8.12 -9.85 5.67
N VAL A 134 7.09 -10.20 4.87
CA VAL A 134 7.18 -10.28 3.41
C VAL A 134 7.48 -8.91 2.77
N THR A 135 6.97 -7.82 3.34
CA THR A 135 7.21 -6.45 2.84
C THR A 135 8.50 -5.81 3.36
N PHE A 136 9.14 -6.37 4.39
CA PHE A 136 10.36 -5.80 4.99
C PHE A 136 11.53 -5.56 4.00
N PRO A 137 11.85 -6.45 3.03
CA PRO A 137 12.90 -6.20 2.04
C PRO A 137 12.66 -4.95 1.19
N LEU A 138 11.40 -4.59 0.91
CA LEU A 138 11.05 -3.38 0.16
C LEU A 138 11.38 -2.11 0.95
N ILE A 139 11.24 -2.17 2.28
CA ILE A 139 11.62 -1.08 3.18
C ILE A 139 13.15 -0.94 3.20
N VAL A 140 13.90 -2.05 3.24
CA VAL A 140 15.37 -2.02 3.11
C VAL A 140 15.81 -1.39 1.78
N MET A 141 15.12 -1.69 0.68
CA MET A 141 15.38 -1.04 -0.63
C MET A 141 15.11 0.47 -0.58
N GLN A 142 14.03 0.91 0.07
CA GLN A 142 13.76 2.33 0.29
C GLN A 142 14.85 2.98 1.15
N MET A 143 15.26 2.38 2.27
CA MET A 143 16.31 2.93 3.14
C MET A 143 17.61 3.19 2.37
N LYS A 144 18.05 2.23 1.52
CA LYS A 144 19.20 2.42 0.64
C LYS A 144 19.05 3.63 -0.29
N ASN A 145 17.87 3.80 -0.89
CA ASN A 145 17.59 4.93 -1.77
C ASN A 145 17.56 6.27 -1.01
N THR A 146 16.99 6.30 0.20
CA THR A 146 17.00 7.47 1.08
C THR A 146 18.43 7.87 1.47
N ALA A 147 19.30 6.91 1.82
CA ALA A 147 20.72 7.18 2.10
C ALA A 147 21.44 7.78 0.88
N LYS A 148 21.19 7.26 -0.34
CA LYS A 148 21.72 7.83 -1.59
C LYS A 148 21.21 9.24 -1.88
N LEU A 149 19.96 9.56 -1.54
CA LEU A 149 19.43 10.92 -1.65
C LEU A 149 20.04 11.88 -0.61
N GLN A 150 20.36 11.40 0.59
CA GLN A 150 21.08 12.17 1.61
C GLN A 150 22.54 12.45 1.17
N LEU A 151 23.20 11.48 0.52
CA LEU A 151 24.50 11.65 -0.15
C LEU A 151 24.47 12.70 -1.27
N ALA A 152 23.41 12.71 -2.08
CA ALA A 152 23.22 13.67 -3.18
C ALA A 152 22.86 15.09 -2.70
N LYS A 153 22.37 15.24 -1.47
CA LYS A 153 21.77 16.47 -0.94
C LYS A 153 22.65 17.73 -1.07
N PRO A 154 23.93 17.77 -0.63
CA PRO A 154 24.73 19.00 -0.69
C PRO A 154 24.94 19.52 -2.11
N GLU A 155 25.08 18.62 -3.10
CA GLU A 155 25.20 19.01 -4.50
C GLU A 155 23.88 19.61 -5.03
N LEU A 156 22.73 19.07 -4.62
CA LEU A 156 21.40 19.62 -4.92
C LEU A 156 21.18 21.01 -4.26
N GLU A 157 21.64 21.21 -3.03
CA GLU A 157 21.59 22.52 -2.37
C GLU A 157 22.49 23.56 -3.04
N SER A 158 23.64 23.13 -3.58
CA SER A 158 24.51 23.97 -4.40
C SER A 158 23.81 24.45 -5.68
N LEU A 159 23.10 23.54 -6.36
CA LEU A 159 22.33 23.85 -7.57
C LEU A 159 21.15 24.78 -7.26
N GLN A 160 20.42 24.50 -6.18
CA GLN A 160 19.31 25.36 -5.75
C GLN A 160 19.79 26.77 -5.39
N SER A 161 20.99 26.91 -4.81
CA SER A 161 21.59 28.20 -4.50
C SER A 161 21.99 28.98 -5.76
N LYS A 162 22.62 28.31 -6.74
CA LYS A 162 22.93 28.88 -8.07
C LYS A 162 21.68 29.36 -8.81
N MET A 163 20.58 28.59 -8.73
CA MET A 163 19.29 28.97 -9.29
C MET A 163 18.72 30.21 -8.59
N LYS A 164 18.75 30.26 -7.25
CA LYS A 164 18.28 31.43 -6.47
C LYS A 164 19.11 32.69 -6.72
N SER A 165 20.42 32.57 -7.00
CA SER A 165 21.27 33.71 -7.37
C SER A 165 21.06 34.22 -8.81
N ASN A 166 20.35 33.47 -9.66
CA ASN A 166 20.02 33.85 -11.03
C ASN A 166 18.50 34.08 -11.15
N PRO A 167 17.98 35.26 -10.75
CA PRO A 167 16.53 35.53 -10.66
C PRO A 167 15.81 35.67 -12.02
N SER A 168 16.52 35.51 -13.14
CA SER A 168 15.92 35.45 -14.48
C SER A 168 14.93 34.28 -14.57
N GLN A 169 13.63 34.59 -14.63
CA GLN A 169 12.54 33.62 -14.78
C GLN A 169 12.44 33.03 -16.19
N ASP A 170 13.59 32.71 -16.79
CA ASP A 170 13.68 32.12 -18.12
C ASP A 170 13.30 30.63 -18.04
N PRO A 171 12.26 30.17 -18.80
CA PRO A 171 11.87 28.78 -18.85
C PRO A 171 13.01 27.83 -19.27
N GLU A 172 13.95 28.28 -20.11
CA GLU A 172 15.07 27.46 -20.58
C GLU A 172 16.07 27.19 -19.46
N LEU A 173 16.39 28.20 -18.63
CA LEU A 173 17.21 28.05 -17.43
C LEU A 173 16.55 27.09 -16.44
N GLY A 174 15.23 27.20 -16.21
CA GLY A 174 14.48 26.26 -15.38
C GLY A 174 14.59 24.81 -15.87
N ALA A 175 14.48 24.58 -17.18
CA ALA A 175 14.66 23.27 -17.79
C ALA A 175 16.12 22.76 -17.69
N ALA A 176 17.12 23.64 -17.77
CA ALA A 176 18.52 23.30 -17.56
C ALA A 176 18.79 22.87 -16.11
N TYR A 177 18.35 23.63 -15.11
CA TYR A 177 18.47 23.24 -13.70
C TYR A 177 17.78 21.90 -13.39
N TYR A 178 16.62 21.63 -14.01
CA TYR A 178 15.95 20.33 -13.86
C TYR A 178 16.78 19.18 -14.46
N LYS A 179 17.43 19.38 -15.62
CA LYS A 179 18.36 18.41 -16.21
C LYS A 179 19.59 18.18 -15.32
N GLU A 180 20.20 19.23 -14.76
CA GLU A 180 21.33 19.10 -13.84
C GLU A 180 20.94 18.35 -12.55
N MET A 181 19.79 18.66 -11.96
CA MET A 181 19.23 17.92 -10.83
C MET A 181 19.02 16.42 -11.14
N GLN A 182 18.50 16.10 -12.33
CA GLN A 182 18.39 14.70 -12.78
C GLN A 182 19.76 14.02 -12.99
N GLN A 183 20.77 14.76 -13.47
CA GLN A 183 22.14 14.24 -13.59
C GLN A 183 22.75 13.94 -12.22
N VAL A 184 22.55 14.80 -11.22
CA VAL A 184 22.95 14.55 -9.83
C VAL A 184 22.27 13.28 -9.30
N TRP A 185 20.95 13.13 -9.45
CA TRP A 185 20.28 11.89 -9.02
C TRP A 185 20.84 10.63 -9.69
N LYS A 186 21.14 10.69 -11.00
CA LYS A 186 21.79 9.59 -11.73
C LYS A 186 23.21 9.30 -11.22
N LYS A 187 24.00 10.34 -10.93
CA LYS A 187 25.38 10.24 -10.40
C LYS A 187 25.47 9.46 -9.09
N TYR A 188 24.47 9.61 -8.20
CA TYR A 188 24.39 8.88 -6.92
C TYR A 188 23.53 7.58 -6.99
N ASP A 189 23.06 7.17 -8.18
CA ASP A 189 22.06 6.10 -8.37
C ASP A 189 20.84 6.22 -7.41
N ALA A 190 20.41 7.47 -7.24
CA ALA A 190 19.29 7.85 -6.37
C ALA A 190 18.04 8.11 -7.21
N ASN A 191 16.87 7.72 -6.71
CA ASN A 191 15.61 8.00 -7.40
C ASN A 191 14.58 8.58 -6.40
N PRO A 192 14.11 9.83 -6.57
CA PRO A 192 13.14 10.44 -5.64
C PRO A 192 11.81 9.67 -5.57
N PHE A 193 11.37 9.03 -6.65
CA PHE A 193 10.12 8.24 -6.67
C PHE A 193 10.23 6.97 -5.82
N LYS A 194 11.41 6.33 -5.75
CA LYS A 194 11.63 5.14 -4.89
C LYS A 194 11.41 5.45 -3.40
N SER A 195 11.53 6.70 -2.98
CA SER A 195 11.24 7.12 -1.59
C SER A 195 9.74 7.15 -1.25
N PHE A 196 8.86 7.26 -2.25
CA PHE A 196 7.40 7.24 -2.07
C PHE A 196 6.78 5.83 -2.20
N VAL A 197 7.51 4.87 -2.79
CA VAL A 197 7.07 3.47 -2.95
C VAL A 197 6.52 2.83 -1.66
N PRO A 198 7.11 3.00 -0.46
CA PRO A 198 6.54 2.42 0.77
C PRO A 198 5.18 3.03 1.12
N ILE A 199 4.95 4.31 0.86
CA ILE A 199 3.65 4.95 1.11
C ILE A 199 2.60 4.35 0.16
N LEU A 200 2.96 4.19 -1.12
CA LEU A 200 2.11 3.59 -2.15
C LEU A 200 1.79 2.11 -1.91
N ILE A 201 2.64 1.38 -1.16
CA ILE A 201 2.41 -0.03 -0.80
C ILE A 201 1.71 -0.17 0.55
N ASN A 202 2.13 0.59 1.56
CA ASN A 202 1.59 0.48 2.92
C ASN A 202 0.16 1.03 3.02
N ALA A 203 -0.21 2.08 2.26
CA ALA A 203 -1.57 2.62 2.33
C ALA A 203 -2.63 1.63 1.81
N PRO A 204 -2.49 0.98 0.64
CA PRO A 204 -3.39 -0.10 0.22
C PRO A 204 -3.43 -1.29 1.17
N ILE A 205 -2.30 -1.67 1.78
CA ILE A 205 -2.27 -2.75 2.80
C ILE A 205 -3.08 -2.34 4.03
N PHE A 206 -2.87 -1.14 4.58
CA PHE A 206 -3.61 -0.62 5.73
C PHE A 206 -5.11 -0.54 5.44
N ILE A 207 -5.50 0.00 4.29
CA ILE A 207 -6.90 0.09 3.83
C ILE A 207 -7.51 -1.31 3.70
N SER A 208 -6.75 -2.28 3.16
CA SER A 208 -7.21 -3.65 2.99
C SER A 208 -7.41 -4.35 4.34
N PHE A 209 -6.51 -4.16 5.32
CA PHE A 209 -6.66 -4.68 6.69
C PHE A 209 -7.87 -4.05 7.40
N TYR A 210 -8.03 -2.72 7.31
CA TYR A 210 -9.18 -2.01 7.88
C TYR A 210 -10.49 -2.56 7.34
N PHE A 211 -10.65 -2.67 6.01
CA PHE A 211 -11.87 -3.22 5.42
C PHE A 211 -12.03 -4.72 5.68
N ALA A 212 -10.94 -5.50 5.79
CA ALA A 212 -11.02 -6.92 6.10
C ALA A 212 -11.64 -7.13 7.48
N ILE A 213 -11.00 -6.53 8.50
CA ILE A 213 -11.40 -6.66 9.89
C ILE A 213 -12.78 -6.02 10.14
N SER A 214 -13.07 -4.86 9.54
CA SER A 214 -14.36 -4.17 9.74
C SER A 214 -15.54 -4.92 9.10
N LYS A 215 -15.31 -5.62 7.98
CA LYS A 215 -16.33 -6.48 7.38
C LYS A 215 -16.48 -7.80 8.13
N MET A 216 -15.40 -8.38 8.65
CA MET A 216 -15.48 -9.58 9.49
C MET A 216 -16.22 -9.27 10.80
N ALA A 217 -15.89 -8.16 11.47
CA ALA A 217 -16.66 -7.65 12.61
C ALA A 217 -18.19 -7.61 12.34
N ALA A 218 -18.60 -7.20 11.14
CA ALA A 218 -20.01 -7.12 10.78
C ALA A 218 -20.66 -8.44 10.28
N GLY A 219 -19.88 -9.45 9.93
CA GLY A 219 -20.36 -10.63 9.17
C GLY A 219 -19.84 -12.00 9.60
N VAL A 220 -18.93 -12.07 10.58
CA VAL A 220 -18.29 -13.29 11.10
C VAL A 220 -18.69 -13.41 12.58
N PRO A 221 -19.72 -14.21 12.93
CA PRO A 221 -20.22 -14.30 14.32
C PRO A 221 -19.15 -14.60 15.37
N SER A 222 -18.15 -15.43 15.07
CA SER A 222 -17.10 -15.80 16.03
C SER A 222 -16.16 -14.64 16.42
N PHE A 223 -16.16 -13.50 15.70
CA PHE A 223 -15.46 -12.29 16.14
C PHE A 223 -15.97 -11.76 17.49
N GLN A 224 -17.21 -12.08 17.89
CA GLN A 224 -17.79 -11.66 19.16
C GLN A 224 -17.16 -12.35 20.39
N THR A 225 -16.43 -13.45 20.18
CA THR A 225 -15.77 -14.21 21.25
C THR A 225 -14.27 -14.45 21.02
N GLY A 226 -13.75 -14.19 19.83
CA GLY A 226 -12.36 -14.46 19.46
C GLY A 226 -11.32 -13.41 19.88
N GLY A 227 -11.64 -12.55 20.84
CA GLY A 227 -10.72 -11.56 21.41
C GLY A 227 -10.00 -12.03 22.69
N PRO A 228 -9.02 -11.27 23.21
CA PRO A 228 -8.38 -11.57 24.48
C PRO A 228 -9.31 -11.25 25.66
N ALA A 229 -9.02 -11.79 26.86
CA ALA A 229 -9.88 -11.70 28.06
C ALA A 229 -10.44 -10.30 28.43
N MET A 230 -9.74 -9.21 28.09
CA MET A 230 -10.17 -7.82 28.35
C MET A 230 -11.00 -7.22 27.20
N TYR A 231 -10.94 -7.79 26.00
CA TYR A 231 -11.47 -7.28 24.73
C TYR A 231 -12.08 -8.44 23.92
N MET A 232 -12.94 -9.24 24.54
CA MET A 232 -13.44 -10.52 23.98
C MET A 232 -14.20 -10.35 22.66
N ASP A 233 -14.96 -9.27 22.53
CA ASP A 233 -15.75 -8.96 21.35
C ASP A 233 -14.97 -8.01 20.42
N LEU A 234 -14.39 -8.57 19.37
CA LEU A 234 -13.62 -7.83 18.38
C LEU A 234 -14.49 -7.00 17.42
N SER A 235 -15.82 -7.21 17.43
CA SER A 235 -16.77 -6.61 16.49
C SER A 235 -17.27 -5.22 16.90
N ILE A 236 -17.41 -4.99 18.21
CA ILE A 236 -17.89 -3.72 18.77
C ILE A 236 -16.77 -2.67 18.84
N ALA A 237 -17.16 -1.40 19.03
CA ALA A 237 -16.23 -0.35 19.44
C ALA A 237 -15.73 -0.59 20.89
N ASP A 238 -14.60 0.00 21.27
CA ASP A 238 -14.11 -0.06 22.64
C ASP A 238 -14.86 0.96 23.54
N PRO A 239 -15.69 0.51 24.50
CA PRO A 239 -16.43 1.41 25.39
C PRO A 239 -15.52 2.19 26.36
N THR A 240 -14.28 1.72 26.56
CA THR A 240 -13.31 2.33 27.49
C THR A 240 -12.39 3.35 26.83
N TYR A 241 -12.38 3.45 25.49
CA TYR A 241 -11.44 4.24 24.69
C TYR A 241 -9.95 3.89 24.88
N SER A 242 -9.63 2.84 25.63
CA SER A 242 -8.25 2.43 25.92
C SER A 242 -7.50 1.93 24.68
N LEU A 243 -8.17 1.20 23.78
CA LEU A 243 -7.61 0.74 22.50
C LEU A 243 -7.33 1.90 21.50
N PRO A 244 -8.26 2.85 21.26
CA PRO A 244 -7.96 4.09 20.54
C PRO A 244 -6.76 4.87 21.10
N ILE A 245 -6.68 5.01 22.43
CA ILE A 245 -5.57 5.70 23.12
C ILE A 245 -4.26 4.93 22.94
N LEU A 246 -4.25 3.61 23.18
CA LEU A 246 -3.06 2.76 23.05
C LEU A 246 -2.57 2.69 21.59
N SER A 247 -3.48 2.65 20.62
CA SER A 247 -3.16 2.74 19.19
C SER A 247 -2.52 4.09 18.86
N SER A 248 -3.09 5.20 19.31
CA SER A 248 -2.52 6.55 19.16
C SER A 248 -1.12 6.66 19.76
N LEU A 249 -0.91 6.16 20.97
CA LEU A 249 0.39 6.14 21.64
C LEU A 249 1.41 5.27 20.90
N SER A 250 1.02 4.10 20.41
CA SER A 250 1.90 3.22 19.62
C SER A 250 2.26 3.82 18.25
N PHE A 251 1.34 4.55 17.62
CA PHE A 251 1.60 5.31 16.40
C PHE A 251 2.57 6.46 16.67
N LEU A 252 2.34 7.23 17.74
CA LEU A 252 3.24 8.30 18.16
C LEU A 252 4.65 7.78 18.46
N ALA A 253 4.77 6.68 19.20
CA ALA A 253 6.06 6.01 19.44
C ALA A 253 6.72 5.57 18.13
N SER A 254 5.95 5.03 17.18
CA SER A 254 6.45 4.65 15.84
C SER A 254 6.95 5.87 15.05
N VAL A 255 6.30 7.03 15.17
CA VAL A 255 6.76 8.29 14.57
C VAL A 255 8.05 8.78 15.24
N GLU A 256 8.12 8.87 16.57
CA GLU A 256 9.32 9.34 17.28
C GLU A 256 10.54 8.41 17.07
N LEU A 257 10.31 7.10 16.91
CA LEU A 257 11.38 6.15 16.58
C LEU A 257 11.74 6.19 15.08
N GLY A 258 10.77 6.16 14.17
CA GLY A 258 11.02 6.03 12.73
C GLY A 258 11.39 7.34 12.02
N ALA A 259 10.81 8.48 12.40
CA ALA A 259 10.97 9.75 11.69
C ALA A 259 12.37 10.38 11.81
N VAL A 260 13.21 9.85 12.70
CA VAL A 260 14.54 10.39 13.04
C VAL A 260 15.63 10.01 12.02
N GLU A 261 15.48 8.91 11.27
CA GLU A 261 16.52 8.48 10.32
C GLU A 261 16.34 9.08 8.90
N GLY A 262 15.11 9.37 8.49
CA GLY A 262 14.81 9.83 7.12
C GLY A 262 14.80 11.35 6.94
N MET A 263 14.39 12.10 7.96
CA MET A 263 14.31 13.56 7.93
C MET A 263 15.48 14.18 8.70
N GLN A 264 16.16 15.14 8.08
CA GLN A 264 17.17 15.96 8.75
C GLN A 264 16.60 16.52 10.06
N ALA A 265 17.33 16.31 11.17
CA ALA A 265 16.83 16.67 12.49
C ALA A 265 16.57 18.18 12.68
N ASN A 266 17.21 19.04 11.87
CA ASN A 266 17.37 20.48 12.12
C ASN A 266 16.85 21.40 11.00
N THR A 267 15.82 21.00 10.23
CA THR A 267 15.16 21.90 9.27
C THR A 267 13.80 22.33 9.83
N GLN A 268 13.42 23.61 9.70
CA GLN A 268 12.10 24.10 10.15
C GLN A 268 10.94 23.23 9.63
N GLN A 269 11.05 22.74 8.40
CA GLN A 269 10.08 21.83 7.77
C GLN A 269 9.96 20.47 8.48
N SER A 270 11.04 19.88 8.99
CA SER A 270 10.98 18.59 9.69
C SER A 270 10.41 18.75 11.11
N MET A 271 10.65 19.89 11.76
CA MET A 271 10.00 20.22 13.04
C MET A 271 8.49 20.45 12.88
N SER A 272 8.07 21.20 11.86
CA SER A 272 6.63 21.36 11.55
C SER A 272 5.95 20.02 11.25
N MET A 273 6.61 19.12 10.50
CA MET A 273 6.08 17.78 10.20
C MET A 273 5.94 16.92 11.48
N LYS A 274 6.92 16.96 12.40
CA LYS A 274 6.81 16.27 13.69
C LYS A 274 5.63 16.77 14.52
N TRP A 275 5.45 18.09 14.64
CA TRP A 275 4.31 18.65 15.36
C TRP A 275 2.96 18.32 14.71
N PHE A 276 2.89 18.32 13.37
CA PHE A 276 1.71 17.86 12.64
C PHE A 276 1.38 16.39 12.95
N LEU A 277 2.37 15.48 12.92
CA LEU A 277 2.16 14.06 13.23
C LEU A 277 1.78 13.81 14.70
N ARG A 278 2.29 14.63 15.64
CA ARG A 278 1.87 14.62 17.05
C ARG A 278 0.43 15.10 17.25
N ALA A 279 0.04 16.17 16.57
CA ALA A 279 -1.35 16.64 16.59
C ALA A 279 -2.29 15.58 15.96
N LEU A 280 -1.86 14.95 14.86
CA LEU A 280 -2.58 13.88 14.20
C LEU A 280 -2.76 12.66 15.10
N SER A 281 -1.74 12.24 15.87
CA SER A 281 -1.89 11.11 16.79
C SER A 281 -2.96 11.37 17.84
N VAL A 282 -2.98 12.57 18.45
CA VAL A 282 -4.03 12.94 19.42
C VAL A 282 -5.41 12.99 18.75
N ALA A 283 -5.51 13.57 17.55
CA ALA A 283 -6.75 13.64 16.79
C ALA A 283 -7.30 12.27 16.35
N MET A 284 -6.43 11.25 16.18
CA MET A 284 -6.87 9.89 15.85
C MET A 284 -7.73 9.25 16.94
N VAL A 285 -7.59 9.62 18.21
CA VAL A 285 -8.37 9.01 19.31
C VAL A 285 -9.89 9.17 19.10
N PRO A 286 -10.46 10.39 19.00
CA PRO A 286 -11.89 10.55 18.71
C PRO A 286 -12.28 10.12 17.28
N LEU A 287 -11.38 10.26 16.30
CA LEU A 287 -11.66 9.88 14.91
C LEU A 287 -11.79 8.36 14.69
N THR A 288 -11.15 7.55 15.55
CA THR A 288 -11.14 6.08 15.44
C THR A 288 -12.00 5.41 16.51
N ALA A 289 -12.55 6.16 17.47
CA ALA A 289 -13.31 5.62 18.61
C ALA A 289 -14.50 4.72 18.24
N SER A 290 -15.08 4.87 17.06
CA SER A 290 -16.17 4.04 16.55
C SER A 290 -15.72 2.78 15.80
N PHE A 291 -14.41 2.54 15.67
CA PHE A 291 -13.88 1.38 14.93
C PHE A 291 -13.96 0.10 15.78
N PRO A 292 -14.18 -1.08 15.15
CA PRO A 292 -14.17 -2.36 15.85
C PRO A 292 -12.85 -2.63 16.59
N GLN A 293 -12.92 -3.25 17.77
CA GLN A 293 -11.76 -3.57 18.62
C GLN A 293 -10.67 -4.35 17.84
N GLY A 294 -11.06 -5.25 16.93
CA GLY A 294 -10.11 -5.97 16.07
C GLY A 294 -9.21 -5.07 15.20
N VAL A 295 -9.68 -3.87 14.80
CA VAL A 295 -8.89 -2.93 13.99
C VAL A 295 -7.70 -2.40 14.79
N PHE A 296 -7.88 -2.22 16.11
CA PHE A 296 -6.81 -1.80 17.01
C PHE A 296 -5.80 -2.91 17.28
N VAL A 297 -6.23 -4.18 17.33
CA VAL A 297 -5.31 -5.33 17.38
C VAL A 297 -4.34 -5.29 16.20
N TYR A 298 -4.83 -5.10 14.98
CA TYR A 298 -3.99 -4.88 13.80
C TYR A 298 -3.06 -3.67 13.98
N TRP A 299 -3.61 -2.50 14.33
CA TRP A 299 -2.85 -1.25 14.34
C TRP A 299 -1.71 -1.26 15.37
N ILE A 300 -1.99 -1.70 16.60
CA ILE A 300 -1.01 -1.82 17.69
C ILE A 300 0.08 -2.83 17.31
N THR A 301 -0.27 -3.95 16.69
CA THR A 301 0.69 -4.96 16.20
C THR A 301 1.56 -4.39 15.09
N SER A 302 0.96 -3.69 14.12
CA SER A 302 1.61 -3.06 12.98
C SER A 302 2.60 -1.96 13.43
N ASN A 303 2.24 -1.19 14.45
CA ASN A 303 3.10 -0.19 15.09
C ASN A 303 4.23 -0.84 15.91
N THR A 304 3.92 -1.88 16.70
CA THR A 304 4.91 -2.65 17.47
C THR A 304 5.96 -3.29 16.55
N PHE A 305 5.53 -3.90 15.43
CA PHE A 305 6.44 -4.39 14.40
C PHE A 305 7.30 -3.25 13.84
N SER A 306 6.72 -2.07 13.58
CA SER A 306 7.47 -0.91 13.09
C SER A 306 8.54 -0.42 14.09
N GLY A 307 8.25 -0.49 15.39
CA GLY A 307 9.21 -0.25 16.47
C GLY A 307 10.36 -1.27 16.47
N PHE A 308 10.03 -2.57 16.48
CA PHE A 308 11.02 -3.66 16.38
C PHE A 308 11.89 -3.53 15.12
N GLN A 309 11.25 -3.31 13.97
CA GLN A 309 11.91 -3.07 12.69
C GLN A 309 12.89 -1.90 12.78
N THR A 310 12.50 -0.80 13.42
CA THR A 310 13.37 0.38 13.63
C THR A 310 14.59 0.04 14.50
N LEU A 311 14.44 -0.82 15.52
CA LEU A 311 15.57 -1.28 16.33
C LEU A 311 16.55 -2.15 15.50
N VAL A 312 16.02 -3.06 14.68
CA VAL A 312 16.83 -3.87 13.75
C VAL A 312 17.55 -2.99 12.73
N THR A 313 16.85 -2.06 12.07
CA THR A 313 17.43 -1.24 11.01
C THR A 313 18.39 -0.18 11.53
N ARG A 314 18.28 0.26 12.78
CA ARG A 314 19.27 1.14 13.44
C ARG A 314 20.60 0.45 13.75
N ASN A 315 20.63 -0.88 13.87
CA ASN A 315 21.85 -1.62 14.20
C ASN A 315 22.90 -1.49 13.08
N LYS A 316 24.10 -1.02 13.42
CA LYS A 316 25.22 -0.85 12.47
C LYS A 316 25.61 -2.15 11.76
N GLY A 317 25.59 -3.28 12.47
CA GLY A 317 25.87 -4.60 11.90
C GLY A 317 24.84 -4.99 10.85
N PHE A 318 23.56 -4.72 11.10
CA PHE A 318 22.51 -4.93 10.10
C PHE A 318 22.70 -4.00 8.89
N LYS A 319 22.94 -2.69 9.10
CA LYS A 319 23.20 -1.73 8.01
C LYS A 319 24.38 -2.17 7.13
N SER A 320 25.46 -2.68 7.72
CA SER A 320 26.60 -3.25 7.00
C SER A 320 26.20 -4.51 6.21
N LEU A 321 25.57 -5.50 6.87
CA LEU A 321 25.12 -6.76 6.25
C LEU A 321 24.26 -6.53 5.01
N VAL A 322 23.31 -5.58 5.06
CA VAL A 322 22.46 -5.27 3.91
C VAL A 322 23.07 -4.26 2.95
N GLY A 323 24.20 -3.62 3.27
CA GLY A 323 24.82 -2.59 2.42
C GLY A 323 24.01 -1.29 2.33
N ILE A 324 23.57 -0.75 3.47
CA ILE A 324 23.05 0.62 3.60
C ILE A 324 24.25 1.55 3.90
N PRO A 325 24.51 2.60 3.07
CA PRO A 325 25.59 3.56 3.34
C PRO A 325 25.42 4.27 4.69
N ASP A 326 26.52 4.45 5.43
CA ASP A 326 26.51 5.31 6.63
C ASP A 326 26.56 6.78 6.22
N VAL A 327 25.52 7.51 6.60
CA VAL A 327 25.24 8.92 6.29
C VAL A 327 25.34 9.81 7.53
N SER A 328 25.71 9.23 8.68
CA SER A 328 25.84 9.93 9.96
C SER A 328 26.89 11.04 9.89
N ALA A 329 28.01 10.79 9.21
CA ALA A 329 29.09 11.76 9.02
C ALA A 329 28.68 12.97 8.14
N ILE A 330 27.79 12.78 7.16
CA ILE A 330 27.29 13.86 6.28
C ILE A 330 26.33 14.78 7.04
N THR A 331 25.58 14.22 8.00
CA THR A 331 24.66 14.98 8.86
C THR A 331 25.41 15.87 9.88
N GLN A 332 26.70 15.61 10.10
CA GLN A 332 27.56 16.31 11.06
C GLN A 332 28.60 17.22 10.39
N ALA A 333 28.85 17.07 9.09
CA ALA A 333 29.79 17.92 8.35
C ALA A 333 29.19 19.33 8.12
N PRO A 334 29.96 20.41 8.32
CA PRO A 334 29.50 21.76 7.99
C PRO A 334 29.35 21.92 6.47
N ALA A 335 28.42 22.79 6.06
CA ALA A 335 27.92 22.84 4.68
C ALA A 335 28.96 23.28 3.64
N ASP A 336 29.99 24.01 4.07
CA ASP A 336 31.16 24.42 3.28
C ASP A 336 32.07 23.23 2.91
N VAL A 337 32.32 22.32 3.86
CA VAL A 337 33.10 21.08 3.61
C VAL A 337 32.34 20.13 2.68
N ALA A 338 31.01 20.08 2.79
CA ALA A 338 30.14 19.29 1.90
C ALA A 338 30.05 19.84 0.45
N LEU A 339 30.46 21.10 0.22
CA LEU A 339 30.52 21.75 -1.09
C LEU A 339 31.90 21.65 -1.77
N GLY A 340 32.94 21.26 -1.03
CA GLY A 340 34.20 20.84 -1.62
C GLY A 340 34.01 19.59 -2.48
N ARG A 341 34.91 19.34 -3.44
CA ARG A 341 34.94 18.10 -4.25
C ARG A 341 35.36 16.89 -3.38
N VAL A 342 34.54 16.51 -2.41
CA VAL A 342 34.79 15.34 -1.57
C VAL A 342 34.47 14.11 -2.40
N GLN A 343 35.54 13.51 -2.91
CA GLN A 343 35.54 12.29 -3.71
C GLN A 343 34.77 11.22 -2.92
N LEU A 344 33.83 10.51 -3.57
CA LEU A 344 33.18 9.35 -2.94
C LEU A 344 34.26 8.40 -2.39
N ASP A 345 35.34 8.19 -3.15
CA ASP A 345 36.48 7.35 -2.79
C ASP A 345 37.26 7.84 -1.55
N GLN A 346 37.40 9.15 -1.34
CA GLN A 346 38.03 9.69 -0.12
C GLN A 346 37.09 9.62 1.07
N PHE A 347 35.80 9.90 0.89
CA PHE A 347 34.81 9.77 1.96
C PHE A 347 34.64 8.30 2.37
N GLN A 348 34.66 7.36 1.41
CA GLN A 348 34.66 5.92 1.65
C GLN A 348 35.99 5.43 2.24
N LYS A 349 37.16 6.01 1.89
CA LYS A 349 38.44 5.68 2.57
C LYS A 349 38.57 6.24 3.98
N GLN A 350 37.95 7.37 4.28
CA GLN A 350 38.10 8.07 5.56
C GLN A 350 36.98 7.74 6.56
N TYR A 351 35.76 7.47 6.08
CA TYR A 351 34.56 7.24 6.89
C TYR A 351 33.77 5.99 6.48
N GLY A 352 34.03 5.40 5.32
CA GLY A 352 33.71 3.99 5.12
C GLY A 352 34.60 3.17 6.03
N ALA A 353 34.00 2.26 6.80
CA ALA A 353 34.77 1.36 7.64
C ALA A 353 35.71 0.53 6.74
N ASN A 354 37.02 0.57 7.04
CA ASN A 354 37.91 -0.46 6.54
C ASN A 354 37.46 -1.80 7.14
N THR A 355 37.31 -2.81 6.27
CA THR A 355 36.89 -4.21 6.52
C THR A 355 35.48 -4.43 7.08
#